data_AF-A0A246BBN4-F1
#
_entry.id   AF-A0A246BBN4-F1
#
_cell.length_a   1.000
_cell.length_b   1.000
_cell.length_c   1.000
_cell.angle_alpha   90.00
_cell.angle_beta   90.00
_cell.angle_gamma   90.00
#
_symmetry.space_group_name_H-M   'P 1'
#
loop_
_entity.id
_entity.type
_entity.pdbx_description
1 polymer ?
#
loop_
_entity_poly.entity_id
_entity_poly.type
_entity_poly.pdbx_seq_one_letter_code
_entity_poly.pdbx_strand_id
1 'polypeptide(L)'
;MKLQAIIRETVEPKQGKLPQSVIVEFLGDKEKQHFEVLFYDLDPYYLKIRKWDIWELTIKWKSEIFVDSKTKAKSYFTYLVCSNALPIHQMEK
;
A
#
# COMPACT_ATOMS: atom_id res chain seq x y z
N MET A 1 -2.67 -11.51 1.46
CA MET A 1 -1.30 -12.07 1.49
C MET A 1 -0.45 -11.25 2.44
N LYS A 2 0.56 -11.84 3.08
CA LYS A 2 1.53 -11.11 3.90
C LYS A 2 2.79 -10.89 3.08
N LEU A 3 3.18 -9.64 2.87
CA LEU A 3 4.34 -9.27 2.07
C LEU A 3 5.23 -8.34 2.89
N GLN A 4 6.53 -8.58 2.87
CA GLN A 4 7.49 -7.65 3.43
C GLN A 4 7.77 -6.55 2.40
N ALA A 5 7.74 -5.30 2.83
CA ALA A 5 7.93 -4.17 1.94
C ALA A 5 8.82 -3.10 2.58
N ILE A 6 9.67 -2.47 1.76
CA ILE A 6 10.42 -1.28 2.13
C ILE A 6 9.57 -0.07 1.78
N ILE A 7 9.40 0.85 2.72
CA ILE A 7 8.69 2.10 2.49
C ILE A 7 9.60 3.03 1.67
N ARG A 8 9.15 3.48 0.49
CA ARG A 8 9.99 4.25 -0.44
C ARG A 8 9.76 5.76 -0.37
N GLU A 9 8.64 6.20 0.16
CA GLU A 9 8.31 7.63 0.30
C GLU A 9 7.95 8.03 1.74
N THR A 10 7.97 9.33 2.01
CA THR A 10 7.56 9.86 3.32
C THR A 10 6.05 9.65 3.50
N VAL A 11 5.65 9.10 4.63
CA VAL A 11 4.24 8.97 5.00
C VAL A 11 3.78 10.27 5.64
N GLU A 12 2.84 10.94 5.01
CA GLU A 12 2.25 12.20 5.47
C GLU A 12 1.01 11.97 6.37
N PRO A 13 0.66 12.94 7.24
CA PRO A 13 -0.58 12.87 8.02
C PRO A 13 -1.84 12.77 7.15
N LYS A 14 -2.87 12.10 7.66
CA LYS A 14 -4.09 11.83 6.89
C LYS A 14 -4.83 13.14 6.60
N GLN A 15 -5.13 13.39 5.33
CA GLN A 15 -5.90 14.56 4.92
C GLN A 15 -7.36 14.16 4.65
N GLY A 16 -8.23 14.43 5.63
CA GLY A 16 -9.66 14.18 5.52
C GLY A 16 -10.03 12.69 5.55
N LYS A 17 -11.00 12.29 4.71
CA LYS A 17 -11.62 10.95 4.74
C LYS A 17 -11.07 9.97 3.70
N LEU A 18 -10.17 10.40 2.82
CA LEU A 18 -9.59 9.55 1.78
C LEU A 18 -8.62 8.54 2.39
N PRO A 19 -8.44 7.35 1.75
CA PRO A 19 -7.38 6.43 2.16
C PRO A 19 -6.01 7.11 2.03
N GLN A 20 -5.09 6.81 2.95
CA GLN A 20 -3.70 7.22 2.77
C GLN A 20 -3.02 6.31 1.75
N SER A 21 -2.24 6.91 0.86
CA SER A 21 -1.38 6.21 -0.08
C SER A 21 0.04 6.10 0.49
N VAL A 22 0.63 4.91 0.42
CA VAL A 22 2.02 4.67 0.79
C VAL A 22 2.71 3.96 -0.37
N ILE A 23 3.81 4.55 -0.83
CA ILE A 23 4.64 3.95 -1.90
C ILE A 23 5.64 2.98 -1.27
N VAL A 24 5.63 1.75 -1.76
CA VAL A 24 6.45 0.65 -1.24
C VAL A 24 7.15 -0.11 -2.35
N GLU A 25 8.24 -0.78 -2.00
CA GLU A 25 8.86 -1.82 -2.82
C GLU A 25 8.77 -3.15 -2.06
N PHE A 26 8.23 -4.19 -2.70
CA PHE A 26 8.11 -5.50 -2.07
C PHE A 26 9.45 -6.25 -2.09
N LEU A 27 9.86 -6.79 -0.94
CA LEU A 27 11.05 -7.62 -0.85
C LEU A 27 10.86 -8.89 -1.68
N GLY A 28 11.83 -9.17 -2.55
CA GLY A 28 11.81 -10.31 -3.46
C GLY A 28 11.20 -10.00 -4.84
N ASP A 29 10.67 -8.79 -5.06
CA ASP A 29 10.35 -8.34 -6.42
C ASP A 29 11.65 -8.14 -7.21
N LYS A 30 11.81 -8.93 -8.28
CA LYS A 30 13.01 -8.91 -9.13
C LYS A 30 13.10 -7.61 -9.93
N GLU A 31 11.95 -7.03 -10.26
CA GLU A 31 11.86 -5.82 -11.05
C GLU A 31 12.06 -4.56 -10.20
N LYS A 32 12.09 -4.70 -8.86
CA LYS A 32 12.24 -3.61 -7.88
C LYS A 32 11.26 -2.46 -8.16
N GLN A 33 10.02 -2.81 -8.47
CA GLN A 33 8.99 -1.84 -8.81
C GLN A 33 8.43 -1.17 -7.56
N HIS A 34 7.98 0.06 -7.75
CA HIS A 34 7.26 0.80 -6.72
C HIS A 34 5.76 0.54 -6.88
N PHE A 35 5.11 0.24 -5.78
CA PHE A 35 3.68 -0.02 -5.72
C PHE A 35 3.02 1.00 -4.78
N GLU A 36 1.89 1.53 -5.22
CA GLU A 36 0.98 2.26 -4.35
C GLU A 36 0.15 1.27 -3.52
N VAL A 37 0.17 1.44 -2.20
CA VAL A 37 -0.64 0.67 -1.26
C VAL A 37 -1.55 1.61 -0.47
N LEU A 38 -2.85 1.34 -0.51
CA LEU A 38 -3.88 2.14 0.15
C LEU A 38 -4.19 1.63 1.55
N PHE A 39 -4.23 2.55 2.52
CA PHE A 39 -4.56 2.31 3.91
C PHE A 39 -5.90 3.00 4.23
N TYR A 40 -6.96 2.20 4.38
CA TYR A 40 -8.31 2.70 4.69
C TYR A 40 -8.56 2.79 6.19
N ASP A 41 -8.40 1.66 6.88
CA ASP A 41 -8.77 1.47 8.29
C ASP A 41 -7.62 1.76 9.27
N LEU A 42 -6.40 1.85 8.75
CA LEU A 42 -5.18 2.12 9.51
C LEU A 42 -4.60 3.46 9.08
N ASP A 43 -3.99 4.16 10.02
CA ASP A 43 -3.25 5.39 9.73
C ASP A 43 -1.75 5.12 9.84
N PRO A 44 -1.04 4.95 8.70
CA PRO A 44 0.37 4.60 8.73
C PRO A 44 1.23 5.72 9.34
N TYR A 45 0.78 6.98 9.33
CA TYR A 45 1.46 8.07 10.04
C TYR A 45 1.44 7.86 11.56
N TYR A 46 0.28 7.52 12.14
CA TYR A 46 0.17 7.24 13.58
C TYR A 46 0.86 5.93 13.99
N LEU A 47 0.92 4.95 13.08
CA LEU A 47 1.73 3.75 13.25
C LEU A 47 3.25 4.01 13.16
N LYS A 48 3.65 5.27 12.91
CA LYS A 48 5.05 5.70 12.78
C LYS A 48 5.78 4.97 11.66
N ILE A 49 5.08 4.60 10.59
CA ILE A 49 5.72 4.07 9.37
C ILE A 49 6.54 5.20 8.75
N ARG A 50 7.85 4.98 8.56
CA ARG A 50 8.76 5.96 7.96
C ARG A 50 9.39 5.44 6.69
N LYS A 51 9.86 6.38 5.87
CA LYS A 51 10.67 6.10 4.69
C LYS A 51 11.86 5.23 5.09
N TRP A 52 12.14 4.22 4.28
CA TRP A 52 13.18 3.20 4.45
C TRP A 52 12.91 2.10 5.48
N ASP A 53 11.86 2.21 6.29
CA ASP A 53 11.47 1.13 7.20
C ASP A 53 11.05 -0.12 6.42
N ILE A 54 11.21 -1.28 7.06
CA ILE A 54 10.72 -2.56 6.56
C ILE A 54 9.52 -2.99 7.39
N TRP A 55 8.41 -3.27 6.71
CA TRP A 55 7.15 -3.67 7.33
C TRP A 55 6.59 -4.94 6.69
N GLU A 56 5.96 -5.80 7.49
CA GLU A 56 5.08 -6.85 6.99
C GLU A 56 3.69 -6.24 6.77
N LEU A 57 3.26 -6.17 5.52
CA LEU A 57 1.96 -5.65 5.10
C LEU A 57 1.03 -6.81 4.73
N THR A 58 -0.17 -6.80 5.28
CA THR A 58 -1.25 -7.70 4.87
C THR A 58 -2.01 -7.07 3.70
N ILE A 59 -1.64 -7.46 2.49
CA ILE A 59 -2.15 -6.93 1.23
C ILE A 59 -3.36 -7.71 0.72
N LYS A 60 -4.35 -6.98 0.20
CA LYS A 60 -5.49 -7.48 -0.58
C LYS A 60 -5.58 -6.72 -1.89
N TRP A 61 -5.99 -7.39 -2.96
CA TRP A 61 -6.32 -6.73 -4.22
C TRP A 61 -7.77 -6.26 -4.15
N LYS A 62 -8.01 -5.01 -4.54
CA LYS A 62 -9.35 -4.47 -4.72
C LYS A 62 -9.49 -3.99 -6.16
N SER A 63 -10.48 -4.52 -6.87
CA SER A 63 -10.81 -4.08 -8.23
C SER A 63 -12.09 -3.26 -8.22
N GLU A 64 -12.05 -2.11 -8.89
CA GLU A 64 -13.21 -1.30 -9.18
C GLU A 64 -13.51 -1.39 -10.67
N ILE A 65 -14.77 -1.73 -10.98
CA ILE A 65 -15.22 -1.87 -12.36
C ILE A 65 -15.91 -0.58 -12.75
N PHE A 66 -15.31 0.14 -13.69
CA PHE A 66 -15.94 1.28 -14.32
C PHE A 66 -16.63 0.83 -15.61
N VAL A 67 -17.88 1.23 -15.77
CA VAL A 67 -18.64 0.99 -17.01
C VAL A 67 -18.89 2.32 -17.68
N ASP A 68 -18.33 2.51 -18.87
CA ASP A 68 -18.57 3.71 -19.64
C ASP A 68 -20.06 3.78 -20.04
N SER A 69 -20.71 4.89 -19.71
CA SER A 69 -22.17 5.01 -19.86
C SER A 69 -22.62 5.04 -21.33
N LYS A 70 -21.74 5.48 -22.25
CA LYS A 70 -22.02 5.65 -23.68
C LYS A 70 -21.71 4.38 -24.48
N THR A 71 -20.54 3.79 -24.25
CA THR A 71 -20.03 2.64 -25.01
C THR A 71 -20.33 1.30 -24.35
N LYS A 72 -20.71 1.29 -23.07
CA LYS A 72 -20.86 0.09 -22.22
C LYS A 72 -19.58 -0.72 -22.05
N ALA A 73 -18.43 -0.19 -22.46
CA ALA A 73 -17.13 -0.81 -22.25
C ALA A 73 -16.80 -0.86 -20.75
N LYS A 74 -16.13 -1.94 -20.32
CA LYS A 74 -15.69 -2.13 -18.94
C LYS A 74 -14.20 -1.85 -18.82
N SER A 75 -13.84 -1.04 -17.83
CA SER A 75 -12.46 -0.82 -17.39
C SER A 75 -12.31 -1.34 -15.97
N TYR A 76 -11.18 -1.97 -15.69
CA TYR A 76 -10.85 -2.51 -14.38
C TYR A 76 -9.70 -1.71 -13.80
N PHE A 77 -9.93 -1.10 -12.64
CA PHE A 77 -8.88 -0.45 -11.87
C PHE A 77 -8.58 -1.33 -10.66
N THR A 78 -7.35 -1.80 -10.58
CA THR A 78 -6.93 -2.71 -9.51
C THR A 78 -5.94 -2.00 -8.60
N TYR A 79 -6.24 -2.01 -7.31
CA TYR A 79 -5.47 -1.36 -6.27
C TYR A 79 -4.99 -2.38 -5.24
N LEU A 80 -3.86 -2.10 -4.61
CA LEU A 80 -3.39 -2.82 -3.43
C LEU A 80 -3.91 -2.12 -2.18
N VAL A 81 -4.52 -2.89 -1.29
CA VAL A 81 -5.08 -2.40 -0.03
C VAL A 81 -4.42 -3.11 1.13
N CYS A 82 -3.95 -2.34 2.12
CA CYS A 82 -3.39 -2.87 3.35
C CYS A 82 -4.48 -2.95 4.42
N SER A 83 -4.67 -4.15 5.00
CA SER A 83 -5.60 -4.35 6.12
C SER A 83 -4.91 -4.53 7.47
N ASN A 84 -3.59 -4.74 7.49
CA ASN A 84 -2.79 -4.86 8.71
C ASN A 84 -1.31 -4.59 8.39
N ALA A 85 -0.59 -3.93 9.29
CA ALA A 85 0.83 -3.63 9.14
C ALA A 85 1.56 -3.91 10.44
N LEU A 86 2.66 -4.66 10.37
CA LEU A 86 3.51 -4.98 11.52
C LEU A 86 4.96 -4.58 11.25
N PRO A 87 5.65 -3.92 12.19
CA PRO A 87 7.05 -3.56 12.01
C PRO A 87 7.90 -4.83 12.03
N ILE A 88 8.84 -4.95 11.09
CA ILE A 88 9.86 -5.98 11.15
C ILE A 88 11.04 -5.38 11.91
N HIS A 89 11.23 -5.78 13.16
CA HIS A 89 12.48 -5.45 13.86
C HIS A 89 13.62 -6.10 13.10
N GLN A 90 14.46 -5.29 12.46
CA GLN A 90 15.79 -5.73 12.05
C GLN A 90 16.54 -6.01 13.35
N MET A 91 16.74 -7.29 13.68
CA MET A 91 17.77 -7.64 14.65
C MET A 91 19.09 -7.13 14.07
N GLU A 92 19.69 -6.15 14.74
CA GLU A 92 21.02 -5.63 14.41
C GLU A 92 21.97 -6.82 14.26
N LYS A 93 22.62 -6.92 13.11
CA LYS A 93 23.69 -7.88 12.84
C LYS A 93 25.02 -7.28 13.26
#